data_AF-A0A365N4J6-F1
#
_entry.id   AF-A0A365N4J6-F1
#
_cell.length_a   1.000
_cell.length_b   1.000
_cell.length_c   1.000
_cell.angle_alpha   90.00
_cell.angle_beta   90.00
_cell.angle_gamma   90.00
#
_symmetry.space_group_name_H-M   'P 1'
#
loop_
_entity.id
_entity.type
_entity.pdbx_description
1 polymer ?
#
loop_
_entity_poly.entity_id
_entity_poly.type
_entity_poly.pdbx_seq_one_letter_code
_entity_poly.pdbx_strand_id
1 'polypeptide(L)'
;MGEPMDYRQESSPPPLFSTNQRMHEYLKDLPAMLKTGKYSDLTIVCGNNRYRVHKNIICARSKFFDVSCDSGFKESNGEIMLPDDDPAAVQKMIGYIYNIEYTPETTQMQEHDDDVEAELSDTDYDASERYRMKLFGAEFVERKRIKRLKERKWASWKVDEPIPSSQLSLHAKVYALGEKYRVEGLKKEAKRKFESEIQSGNVGVDDFAGAVEEVYTSTVSEDRGLRDVVVKMIEQDILLLDHVVVREVMRVTDFALDVLLYMSQGMRSQARFKDSPQTVSLKVWGS
;
A
#
# COMPACT_ATOMS: atom_id res chain seq x y z
N MET A 1 -44.35 55.80 -32.29
CA MET A 1 -43.16 54.94 -32.48
C MET A 1 -42.41 54.91 -31.17
N GLY A 2 -42.28 53.74 -30.57
CA GLY A 2 -41.55 53.48 -29.34
C GLY A 2 -41.59 51.98 -29.13
N GLU A 3 -40.57 51.27 -29.61
CA GLU A 3 -40.48 49.81 -29.50
C GLU A 3 -40.34 49.37 -28.04
N PRO A 4 -40.89 48.21 -27.64
CA PRO A 4 -40.69 47.68 -26.30
C PRO A 4 -39.28 47.09 -26.16
N MET A 5 -38.53 47.57 -25.16
CA MET A 5 -37.24 47.01 -24.74
C MET A 5 -37.38 45.54 -24.31
N ASP A 6 -36.70 44.66 -25.02
CA ASP A 6 -36.58 43.23 -24.71
C ASP A 6 -35.65 43.05 -23.49
N TYR A 7 -36.22 42.72 -22.33
CA TYR A 7 -35.47 42.39 -21.10
C TYR A 7 -35.10 40.91 -21.03
N ARG A 8 -34.52 40.36 -22.09
CA ARG A 8 -33.80 39.07 -22.01
C ARG A 8 -32.31 39.33 -21.77
N GLN A 9 -31.96 39.65 -20.53
CA GLN A 9 -30.63 39.32 -20.05
C GLN A 9 -30.58 37.80 -19.87
N GLU A 10 -30.10 37.12 -20.91
CA GLU A 10 -29.61 35.76 -20.82
C GLU A 10 -28.44 35.73 -19.82
N SER A 11 -28.75 35.56 -18.53
CA SER A 11 -27.77 35.05 -17.60
C SER A 11 -27.51 33.60 -18.01
N SER A 12 -26.40 33.40 -18.72
CA SER A 12 -25.91 32.06 -19.02
C SER A 12 -25.84 31.27 -17.70
N PRO A 13 -26.38 30.04 -17.63
CA PRO A 13 -26.27 29.24 -16.43
C PRO A 13 -24.78 29.09 -16.08
N PRO A 14 -24.40 29.21 -14.79
CA PRO A 14 -23.01 29.08 -14.38
C PRO A 14 -22.45 27.75 -14.90
N PRO A 15 -21.19 27.72 -15.35
CA PRO A 15 -20.61 26.53 -15.94
C PRO A 15 -20.79 25.33 -15.00
N LEU A 16 -21.34 24.25 -15.54
CA LEU A 16 -21.46 22.99 -14.83
C LEU A 16 -20.07 22.44 -14.61
N PHE A 17 -19.46 22.78 -13.48
CA PHE A 17 -18.23 22.13 -13.02
C PHE A 17 -18.47 20.61 -12.96
N SER A 18 -17.57 19.84 -13.56
CA SER A 18 -17.59 18.39 -13.41
C SER A 18 -17.48 18.03 -11.92
N THR A 19 -18.10 16.93 -11.50
CA THR A 19 -18.08 16.46 -10.10
C THR A 19 -16.64 16.40 -9.55
N ASN A 20 -15.68 16.02 -10.39
CA ASN A 20 -14.26 15.93 -10.03
C ASN A 20 -13.64 17.30 -9.74
N GLN A 21 -14.01 18.34 -10.48
CA GLN A 21 -13.48 19.69 -10.27
C GLN A 21 -14.02 20.31 -8.97
N ARG A 22 -15.29 20.06 -8.62
CA ARG A 22 -15.87 20.51 -7.34
C ARG A 22 -15.22 19.80 -6.15
N MET A 23 -14.94 18.51 -6.28
CA MET A 23 -14.25 17.76 -5.22
C MET A 23 -12.82 18.22 -5.03
N HIS A 24 -12.09 18.51 -6.11
CA HIS A 24 -10.73 19.05 -6.01
C HIS A 24 -10.71 20.40 -5.29
N GLU A 25 -11.60 21.33 -5.66
CA GLU A 25 -11.71 22.65 -5.03
C GLU A 25 -12.04 22.56 -3.53
N TYR A 26 -12.87 21.60 -3.12
CA TYR A 26 -13.22 21.37 -1.72
C TYR A 26 -12.07 20.78 -0.88
N LEU A 27 -11.19 19.98 -1.49
CA LEU A 27 -10.16 19.21 -0.79
C LEU A 27 -8.76 19.83 -0.87
N LYS A 28 -8.55 20.85 -1.71
CA LYS A 28 -7.24 21.43 -2.03
C LYS A 28 -6.44 21.92 -0.81
N ASP A 29 -7.11 22.32 0.26
CA ASP A 29 -6.47 22.89 1.45
C ASP A 29 -6.03 21.83 2.47
N LEU A 30 -6.60 20.61 2.42
CA LEU A 30 -6.29 19.54 3.36
C LEU A 30 -4.79 19.13 3.35
N PRO A 31 -4.13 18.94 2.19
CA PRO A 31 -2.70 18.62 2.16
C PRO A 31 -1.84 19.69 2.88
N ALA A 32 -2.21 20.97 2.73
CA ALA A 32 -1.51 22.08 3.38
C ALA A 32 -1.73 22.09 4.90
N MET A 33 -2.92 21.70 5.37
CA MET A 33 -3.19 21.54 6.80
C MET A 33 -2.30 20.45 7.42
N LEU A 34 -2.16 19.29 6.77
CA LEU A 34 -1.26 18.24 7.25
C LEU A 34 0.20 18.71 7.27
N LYS A 35 0.66 19.37 6.19
CA LYS A 35 2.04 19.85 6.08
C LYS A 35 2.40 20.89 7.14
N THR A 36 1.48 21.79 7.46
CA THR A 36 1.73 22.90 8.40
C THR A 36 1.42 22.54 9.86
N GLY A 37 0.56 21.55 10.10
CA GLY A 37 0.06 21.22 11.44
C GLY A 37 -0.75 22.37 12.08
N LYS A 38 -1.17 23.37 11.30
CA LYS A 38 -1.88 24.54 11.85
C LYS A 38 -3.26 24.11 12.32
N TYR A 39 -3.57 24.39 13.59
CA TYR A 39 -4.80 23.94 14.28
C TYR A 39 -4.88 22.43 14.56
N SER A 40 -3.76 21.71 14.47
CA SER A 40 -3.68 20.32 14.92
C SER A 40 -4.01 20.21 16.41
N ASP A 41 -4.84 19.24 16.78
CA ASP A 41 -5.28 18.93 18.15
C ASP A 41 -4.97 17.46 18.54
N LEU A 42 -4.22 16.75 17.70
CA LEU A 42 -3.78 15.38 17.88
C LEU A 42 -2.39 15.17 17.25
N THR A 43 -1.57 14.35 17.90
CA THR A 43 -0.30 13.88 17.35
C THR A 43 -0.34 12.36 17.20
N ILE A 44 0.00 11.85 16.02
CA ILE A 44 0.25 10.41 15.80
C ILE A 44 1.76 10.19 15.79
N VAL A 45 2.24 9.20 16.52
CA VAL A 45 3.66 8.85 16.62
C VAL A 45 3.86 7.41 16.13
N CYS A 46 4.79 7.22 15.20
CA CYS A 46 5.13 5.91 14.64
C CYS A 46 6.64 5.83 14.43
N GLY A 47 7.33 5.00 15.23
CA GLY A 47 8.79 5.04 15.31
C GLY A 47 9.29 6.45 15.67
N ASN A 48 10.18 7.00 14.84
CA ASN A 48 10.71 8.35 15.03
C ASN A 48 9.83 9.44 14.38
N ASN A 49 8.78 9.07 13.64
CA ASN A 49 7.95 10.03 12.94
C ASN A 49 6.82 10.54 13.82
N ARG A 50 6.65 11.87 13.85
CA ARG A 50 5.57 12.58 14.54
C ARG A 50 4.70 13.34 13.56
N TYR A 51 3.39 13.10 13.58
CA TYR A 51 2.44 13.73 12.67
C TYR A 51 1.44 14.59 13.44
N ARG A 52 1.48 15.90 13.23
CA ARG A 52 0.49 16.85 13.76
C ARG A 52 -0.77 16.81 12.91
N VAL A 53 -1.81 16.14 13.41
CA VAL A 53 -3.05 15.87 12.68
C VAL A 53 -4.25 16.50 13.37
N HIS A 54 -5.41 16.41 12.73
CA HIS A 54 -6.65 17.04 13.17
C HIS A 54 -7.68 15.95 13.48
N LYS A 55 -8.18 15.90 14.71
CA LYS A 55 -9.14 14.88 15.18
C LYS A 55 -10.35 14.82 14.27
N ASN A 56 -10.92 15.97 13.92
CA ASN A 56 -12.11 16.04 13.07
C ASN A 56 -11.91 15.44 11.67
N ILE A 57 -10.70 15.43 11.12
CA ILE A 57 -10.39 14.82 9.82
C ILE A 57 -10.11 13.33 10.00
N ILE A 58 -9.20 13.00 10.92
CA ILE A 58 -8.73 11.63 11.15
C ILE A 58 -9.86 10.72 11.66
N CYS A 59 -10.65 11.18 12.63
CA CYS A 59 -11.77 10.41 13.20
C CYS A 59 -12.90 10.23 12.18
N ALA A 60 -13.22 11.29 11.41
CA ALA A 60 -14.25 11.20 10.37
C ALA A 60 -13.89 10.21 9.25
N ARG A 61 -12.59 9.94 9.03
CA ARG A 61 -12.09 9.08 7.94
C ARG A 61 -11.59 7.71 8.41
N SER A 62 -11.52 7.46 9.72
CA SER A 62 -11.07 6.20 10.29
C SER A 62 -11.85 5.88 11.57
N LYS A 63 -12.60 4.78 11.52
CA LYS A 63 -13.37 4.34 12.69
C LYS A 63 -12.47 3.92 13.87
N PHE A 64 -11.25 3.47 13.58
CA PHE A 64 -10.26 3.18 14.61
C PHE A 64 -9.93 4.47 15.39
N PHE A 65 -9.52 5.53 14.70
CA PHE A 65 -9.13 6.77 15.37
C PHE A 65 -10.30 7.47 16.05
N ASP A 66 -11.51 7.38 15.49
CA ASP A 66 -12.75 7.84 16.12
C ASP A 66 -12.95 7.21 17.50
N VAL A 67 -12.89 5.88 17.57
CA VAL A 67 -13.01 5.15 18.84
C VAL A 67 -11.84 5.48 19.77
N SER A 68 -10.61 5.54 19.27
CA SER A 68 -9.43 5.85 20.09
C SER A 68 -9.47 7.26 20.70
N CYS A 69 -10.09 8.23 20.01
CA CYS A 69 -10.21 9.60 20.52
C CYS A 69 -11.38 9.77 21.52
N ASP A 70 -12.49 9.04 21.33
CA ASP A 70 -13.70 9.19 22.14
C ASP A 70 -13.68 8.39 23.45
N SER A 71 -12.88 7.33 23.52
CA SER A 71 -13.02 6.29 24.53
C SER A 71 -12.44 6.64 25.93
N GLY A 72 -11.95 7.87 26.14
CA GLY A 72 -11.36 8.31 27.41
C GLY A 72 -10.05 7.59 27.78
N PHE A 73 -9.44 6.89 26.83
CA PHE A 73 -8.13 6.27 26.98
C PHE A 73 -7.01 7.33 27.02
N LYS A 74 -5.78 6.96 27.37
CA LYS A 74 -4.63 7.90 27.45
C LYS A 74 -4.43 8.68 26.15
N GLU A 75 -4.80 8.06 25.04
CA GLU A 75 -4.80 8.55 23.67
C GLU A 75 -5.71 9.78 23.47
N SER A 76 -6.73 9.95 24.32
CA SER A 76 -7.58 11.15 24.34
C SER A 76 -6.82 12.43 24.74
N ASN A 77 -5.66 12.29 25.39
CA ASN A 77 -4.77 13.40 25.77
C ASN A 77 -3.98 14.01 24.60
N GLY A 78 -4.32 13.68 23.35
CA GLY A 78 -3.79 14.34 22.16
C GLY A 78 -2.56 13.66 21.55
N GLU A 79 -2.23 12.43 21.95
CA GLU A 79 -1.16 11.65 21.34
C GLU A 79 -1.56 10.16 21.18
N ILE A 80 -1.38 9.61 19.98
CA ILE A 80 -1.63 8.20 19.66
C ILE A 80 -0.32 7.55 19.21
N MET A 81 0.07 6.46 19.87
CA MET A 81 1.30 5.71 19.60
C MET A 81 1.00 4.49 18.73
N LEU A 82 1.74 4.30 17.64
CA LEU A 82 1.62 3.19 16.70
C LEU A 82 2.94 2.39 16.62
N PRO A 83 3.37 1.70 17.70
CA PRO A 83 4.69 1.06 17.77
C PRO A 83 4.83 -0.17 16.88
N ASP A 84 3.71 -0.85 16.59
CA ASP A 84 3.69 -2.12 15.84
C ASP A 84 3.51 -1.91 14.32
N ASP A 85 3.41 -0.66 13.86
CA ASP A 85 3.16 -0.34 12.46
C ASP A 85 4.42 0.17 11.75
N ASP A 86 4.52 -0.12 10.46
CA ASP A 86 5.61 0.34 9.61
C ASP A 86 5.54 1.87 9.40
N PRO A 87 6.60 2.64 9.74
CA PRO A 87 6.57 4.10 9.64
C PRO A 87 6.33 4.64 8.22
N ALA A 88 6.82 3.94 7.18
CA ALA A 88 6.59 4.35 5.80
C ALA A 88 5.14 4.11 5.40
N ALA A 89 4.55 2.98 5.79
CA ALA A 89 3.14 2.70 5.54
C ALA A 89 2.21 3.66 6.29
N VAL A 90 2.51 3.99 7.55
CA VAL A 90 1.75 4.99 8.33
C VAL A 90 1.82 6.37 7.68
N GLN A 91 3.00 6.77 7.18
CA GLN A 91 3.14 8.01 6.43
C GLN A 91 2.19 8.05 5.22
N LYS A 92 2.09 6.95 4.45
CA LYS A 92 1.17 6.85 3.30
C LYS A 92 -0.29 6.84 3.72
N MET A 93 -0.64 6.14 4.80
CA MET A 93 -1.99 6.15 5.38
C MET A 93 -2.42 7.58 5.76
N ILE A 94 -1.59 8.31 6.51
CA ILE A 94 -1.91 9.67 6.93
C ILE A 94 -1.99 10.60 5.71
N GLY A 95 -1.06 10.47 4.76
CA GLY A 95 -1.09 11.21 3.50
C GLY A 95 -2.40 11.00 2.74
N TYR A 96 -2.85 9.75 2.60
CA TYR A 96 -4.13 9.41 1.98
C TYR A 96 -5.32 10.02 2.73
N ILE A 97 -5.31 9.99 4.06
CA ILE A 97 -6.39 10.55 4.87
C ILE A 97 -6.57 12.05 4.62
N TYR A 98 -5.54 12.77 4.17
CA TYR A 98 -5.66 14.19 3.81
C TYR A 98 -5.87 14.41 2.31
N ASN A 99 -5.25 13.59 1.46
CA ASN A 99 -5.16 13.86 0.02
C ASN A 99 -6.08 12.98 -0.84
N ILE A 100 -6.67 11.91 -0.28
CA ILE A 100 -7.44 10.86 -0.99
C ILE A 100 -6.58 10.05 -2.00
N GLU A 101 -5.30 10.36 -2.06
CA GLU A 101 -4.28 9.61 -2.76
C GLU A 101 -3.02 9.62 -1.90
N TYR A 102 -2.15 8.63 -2.09
CA TYR A 102 -0.80 8.71 -1.57
C TYR A 102 0.17 8.45 -2.72
N THR A 103 1.25 9.22 -2.77
CA THR A 103 2.35 8.95 -3.68
C THR A 103 3.39 8.12 -2.94
N PRO A 104 4.02 7.14 -3.60
CA PRO A 104 5.21 6.48 -3.04
C PRO A 104 6.30 7.50 -2.66
N GLU A 105 6.32 8.67 -3.31
CA GLU A 105 7.36 9.70 -3.21
C GLU A 105 7.05 10.84 -2.22
N THR A 106 6.12 10.66 -1.28
CA THR A 106 5.85 11.71 -0.28
C THR A 106 7.04 11.90 0.69
N THR A 107 8.03 12.70 0.31
CA THR A 107 9.05 13.24 1.21
C THR A 107 8.38 14.23 2.14
N GLN A 108 8.26 13.89 3.42
CA GLN A 108 8.12 14.92 4.44
C GLN A 108 9.51 15.51 4.68
N MET A 109 9.63 16.83 4.60
CA MET A 109 10.77 17.51 5.21
C MET A 109 10.65 17.25 6.72
N GLN A 110 11.40 16.28 7.23
CA GLN A 110 11.54 16.05 8.66
C GLN A 110 12.11 17.35 9.26
N GLU A 111 11.41 17.91 10.24
CA GLU A 111 12.08 18.74 11.23
C GLU A 111 13.09 17.82 11.94
N HIS A 112 14.36 18.16 11.73
CA HIS A 112 15.57 17.45 12.15
C HIS A 112 15.52 17.13 13.64
N ASP A 113 15.78 15.87 14.01
CA ASP A 113 16.43 15.49 15.28
C ASP A 113 17.13 14.11 15.10
N ASP A 114 18.46 14.16 15.20
CA ASP A 114 19.50 13.14 15.42
C ASP A 114 19.55 11.84 14.57
N ASP A 115 20.40 11.86 13.53
CA ASP A 115 20.78 10.67 12.74
C ASP A 115 21.82 9.78 13.44
N VAL A 116 21.64 8.46 13.29
CA VAL A 116 22.49 7.41 13.86
C VAL A 116 23.24 6.67 12.74
N GLU A 117 24.57 6.64 12.79
CA GLU A 117 25.47 5.95 11.86
C GLU A 117 25.66 4.48 12.24
N ALA A 118 25.36 3.57 11.31
CA ALA A 118 25.59 2.14 11.48
C ALA A 118 27.04 1.75 11.14
N GLU A 119 27.78 1.25 12.13
CA GLU A 119 29.08 0.61 11.97
C GLU A 119 28.88 -0.78 11.33
N LEU A 120 29.30 -0.93 10.08
CA LEU A 120 29.12 -2.16 9.31
C LEU A 120 30.26 -3.16 9.53
N SER A 121 30.00 -4.44 9.27
CA SER A 121 31.02 -5.47 9.20
C SER A 121 31.85 -5.37 7.93
N ASP A 122 33.14 -5.70 8.03
CA ASP A 122 34.04 -5.73 6.88
C ASP A 122 33.77 -6.92 5.93
N THR A 123 33.00 -7.90 6.41
CA THR A 123 32.57 -9.06 5.64
C THR A 123 31.34 -8.71 4.80
N ASP A 124 31.44 -8.97 3.50
CA ASP A 124 30.29 -9.03 2.60
C ASP A 124 29.65 -10.41 2.68
N TYR A 125 28.34 -10.44 2.85
CA TYR A 125 27.55 -11.66 2.92
C TYR A 125 26.70 -11.81 1.67
N ASP A 126 26.65 -13.03 1.11
CA ASP A 126 25.76 -13.33 0.00
C ASP A 126 24.29 -13.36 0.43
N ALA A 127 23.38 -13.47 -0.53
CA ALA A 127 21.94 -13.42 -0.25
C ALA A 127 21.46 -14.53 0.69
N SER A 128 22.02 -15.74 0.59
CA SER A 128 21.60 -16.89 1.39
C SER A 128 22.06 -16.75 2.85
N GLU A 129 23.30 -16.31 3.06
CA GLU A 129 23.82 -16.07 4.41
C GLU A 129 23.14 -14.88 5.09
N ARG A 130 22.88 -13.79 4.36
CA ARG A 130 22.12 -12.64 4.88
C ARG A 130 20.74 -13.05 5.37
N TYR A 131 20.02 -13.87 4.60
CA TYR A 131 18.71 -14.38 5.01
C TYR A 131 18.79 -15.22 6.29
N ARG A 132 19.73 -16.17 6.33
CA ARG A 132 19.93 -17.04 7.51
C ARG A 132 20.29 -16.24 8.77
N MET A 133 21.07 -15.17 8.63
CA MET A 133 21.47 -14.32 9.75
C MET A 133 20.37 -13.36 10.19
N LYS A 134 19.56 -12.85 9.27
CA LYS A 134 18.35 -12.07 9.59
C LYS A 134 17.38 -12.88 10.46
N LEU A 135 17.27 -14.19 10.20
CA LEU A 135 16.48 -15.12 11.01
C LEU A 135 16.89 -15.17 12.51
N PHE A 136 18.15 -14.84 12.81
CA PHE A 136 18.68 -14.76 14.18
C PHE A 136 18.85 -13.31 14.67
N GLY A 137 18.13 -12.35 14.07
CA GLY A 137 18.07 -10.96 14.51
C GLY A 137 19.23 -10.07 14.06
N ALA A 138 19.97 -10.47 13.02
CA ALA A 138 21.01 -9.62 12.46
C ALA A 138 20.45 -8.65 11.40
N GLU A 139 20.81 -7.37 11.51
CA GLU A 139 20.46 -6.34 10.53
C GLU A 139 21.60 -6.06 9.57
N PHE A 140 21.28 -5.57 8.37
CA PHE A 140 22.24 -5.37 7.28
C PHE A 140 21.98 -4.05 6.57
N VAL A 141 23.05 -3.36 6.20
CA VAL A 141 23.03 -2.31 5.18
C VAL A 141 23.74 -2.88 3.96
N GLU A 142 23.04 -2.90 2.83
CA GLU A 142 23.49 -3.57 1.61
C GLU A 142 23.94 -5.02 1.87
N ARG A 143 25.22 -5.34 1.61
CA ARG A 143 25.81 -6.68 1.76
C ARG A 143 26.50 -6.88 3.11
N LYS A 144 26.52 -5.86 3.98
CA LYS A 144 27.29 -5.85 5.21
C LYS A 144 26.39 -5.82 6.44
N ARG A 145 26.78 -6.55 7.49
CA ARG A 145 26.01 -6.64 8.74
C ARG A 145 26.23 -5.40 9.60
N ILE A 146 25.18 -4.85 10.21
CA ILE A 146 25.31 -3.80 11.22
C ILE A 146 25.91 -4.40 12.49
N LYS A 147 27.05 -3.88 12.94
CA LYS A 147 27.70 -4.23 14.21
C LYS A 147 27.21 -3.34 15.36
N ARG A 148 27.03 -2.03 15.11
CA ARG A 148 26.70 -1.05 16.16
C ARG A 148 26.15 0.23 15.53
N LEU A 149 25.36 0.98 16.30
CA LEU A 149 24.81 2.29 15.94
C LEU A 149 25.57 3.40 16.72
N LYS A 150 26.01 4.49 16.06
CA LYS A 150 26.77 5.62 16.63
C LYS A 150 26.14 6.97 16.26
N GLU A 151 26.02 7.89 17.20
CA GLU A 151 25.48 9.24 16.96
C GLU A 151 26.50 10.14 16.22
N ARG A 152 26.07 10.94 15.24
CA ARG A 152 26.93 11.91 14.52
C ARG A 152 26.57 13.37 14.82
N LYS A 153 27.59 14.22 14.95
CA LYS A 153 27.47 15.69 14.81
C LYS A 153 27.67 16.10 13.34
N TRP A 154 26.73 16.87 12.83
CA TRP A 154 26.43 17.07 11.41
C TRP A 154 27.45 17.90 10.63
N ALA A 155 27.67 17.51 9.36
CA ALA A 155 28.07 18.39 8.28
C ALA A 155 27.24 18.03 7.05
N SER A 156 26.36 18.98 6.65
CA SER A 156 25.66 19.15 5.37
C SER A 156 25.52 17.90 4.47
N TRP A 157 24.37 17.21 4.52
CA TRP A 157 24.06 16.10 3.62
C TRP A 157 23.40 16.54 2.31
N LYS A 158 23.85 15.93 1.20
CA LYS A 158 23.30 16.07 -0.14
C LYS A 158 22.20 15.04 -0.37
N VAL A 159 21.12 15.47 -1.00
CA VAL A 159 20.03 14.62 -1.52
C VAL A 159 20.58 13.72 -2.62
N ASP A 160 20.73 12.41 -2.39
CA ASP A 160 20.96 11.37 -3.44
C ASP A 160 20.92 9.94 -2.81
N GLU A 161 19.84 9.54 -2.12
CA GLU A 161 19.58 8.10 -1.92
C GLU A 161 18.79 7.57 -3.13
N PRO A 162 19.23 6.46 -3.77
CA PRO A 162 18.53 5.88 -4.90
C PRO A 162 17.16 5.37 -4.45
N ILE A 163 16.14 5.85 -5.14
CA ILE A 163 14.74 5.45 -4.95
C ILE A 163 14.65 3.92 -5.09
N PRO A 164 13.96 3.20 -4.17
CA PRO A 164 13.74 1.76 -4.32
C PRO A 164 13.12 1.44 -5.68
N SER A 165 13.63 0.41 -6.36
CA SER A 165 13.17 0.01 -7.71
C SER A 165 11.70 -0.43 -7.74
N SER A 166 11.18 -0.90 -6.59
CA SER A 166 9.79 -1.33 -6.41
C SER A 166 9.26 -0.95 -5.02
N GLN A 167 7.96 -0.66 -4.94
CA GLN A 167 7.22 -0.28 -3.74
C GLN A 167 6.10 -1.28 -3.40
N LEU A 168 6.14 -2.49 -3.98
CA LEU A 168 5.10 -3.51 -3.79
C LEU A 168 4.88 -3.87 -2.31
N SER A 169 5.95 -4.15 -1.57
CA SER A 169 5.83 -4.45 -0.13
C SER A 169 5.24 -3.29 0.65
N LEU A 170 5.58 -2.04 0.29
CA LEU A 170 4.96 -0.86 0.90
C LEU A 170 3.46 -0.81 0.59
N HIS A 171 3.04 -1.08 -0.64
CA HIS A 171 1.63 -1.14 -1.00
C HIS A 171 0.88 -2.27 -0.26
N ALA A 172 1.50 -3.44 -0.05
CA ALA A 172 0.94 -4.50 0.76
C ALA A 172 0.76 -4.09 2.24
N LYS A 173 1.76 -3.44 2.83
CA LYS A 173 1.66 -2.87 4.19
C LYS A 173 0.53 -1.86 4.30
N VAL A 174 0.44 -0.91 3.36
CA VAL A 174 -0.62 0.12 3.35
C VAL A 174 -2.00 -0.51 3.17
N TYR A 175 -2.10 -1.58 2.38
CA TYR A 175 -3.32 -2.36 2.23
C TYR A 175 -3.78 -2.95 3.58
N ALA A 176 -2.87 -3.57 4.33
CA ALA A 176 -3.14 -4.09 5.66
C ALA A 176 -3.54 -2.99 6.66
N LEU A 177 -2.88 -1.82 6.59
CA LEU A 177 -3.29 -0.64 7.40
C LEU A 177 -4.71 -0.18 7.05
N GLY A 178 -5.11 -0.23 5.78
CA GLY A 178 -6.47 0.10 5.35
C GLY A 178 -7.54 -0.74 6.06
N GLU A 179 -7.29 -2.03 6.24
CA GLU A 179 -8.17 -2.91 7.03
C GLU A 179 -8.07 -2.59 8.54
N LYS A 180 -6.85 -2.56 9.10
CA LYS A 180 -6.60 -2.35 10.54
C LYS A 180 -7.22 -1.06 11.06
N TYR A 181 -7.06 0.03 10.30
CA TYR A 181 -7.55 1.37 10.64
C TYR A 181 -8.95 1.68 10.08
N ARG A 182 -9.60 0.70 9.43
CA ARG A 182 -10.95 0.83 8.84
C ARG A 182 -11.05 1.99 7.85
N VAL A 183 -10.06 2.11 6.98
CA VAL A 183 -10.00 3.10 5.89
C VAL A 183 -10.16 2.37 4.55
N GLU A 184 -11.41 2.04 4.19
CA GLU A 184 -11.73 1.25 2.98
C GLU A 184 -11.19 1.86 1.68
N GLY A 185 -11.19 3.19 1.58
CA GLY A 185 -10.63 3.91 0.44
C GLY A 185 -9.11 3.67 0.30
N LEU A 186 -8.39 3.65 1.42
CA LEU A 186 -6.95 3.39 1.45
C LEU A 186 -6.65 1.96 1.00
N LYS A 187 -7.41 1.00 1.52
CA LYS A 187 -7.29 -0.42 1.15
C LYS A 187 -7.46 -0.62 -0.36
N LYS A 188 -8.48 0.00 -0.95
CA LYS A 188 -8.73 -0.04 -2.41
C LYS A 188 -7.62 0.64 -3.21
N GLU A 189 -7.16 1.81 -2.76
CA GLU A 189 -6.12 2.56 -3.46
C GLU A 189 -4.77 1.83 -3.42
N ALA A 190 -4.43 1.21 -2.30
CA ALA A 190 -3.21 0.41 -2.15
C ALA A 190 -3.21 -0.80 -3.08
N LYS A 191 -4.34 -1.51 -3.16
CA LYS A 191 -4.50 -2.60 -4.14
C LYS A 191 -4.32 -2.12 -5.58
N ARG A 192 -4.95 -1.00 -5.95
CA ARG A 192 -4.85 -0.44 -7.31
C ARG A 192 -3.40 -0.11 -7.68
N LYS A 193 -2.63 0.48 -6.75
CA LYS A 193 -1.22 0.81 -6.98
C LYS A 193 -0.35 -0.44 -7.08
N PHE A 194 -0.58 -1.43 -6.21
CA PHE A 194 0.09 -2.73 -6.27
C PHE A 194 -0.15 -3.42 -7.63
N GLU A 195 -1.40 -3.46 -8.10
CA GLU A 195 -1.75 -4.00 -9.42
C GLU A 195 -1.08 -3.23 -10.56
N SER A 196 -1.09 -1.90 -10.50
CA SER A 196 -0.46 -1.04 -11.52
C SER A 196 1.05 -1.26 -11.61
N GLU A 197 1.71 -1.49 -10.49
CA GLU A 197 3.15 -1.72 -10.44
C GLU A 197 3.51 -3.10 -11.01
N ILE A 198 2.75 -4.14 -10.65
CA ILE A 198 2.88 -5.47 -11.27
C ILE A 198 2.70 -5.39 -12.79
N GLN A 199 1.65 -4.69 -13.24
CA GLN A 199 1.34 -4.57 -14.67
C GLN A 199 2.36 -3.75 -15.45
N SER A 200 3.19 -2.94 -14.77
CA SER A 200 4.28 -2.21 -15.40
C SER A 200 5.39 -3.13 -15.92
N GLY A 201 5.47 -4.36 -15.39
CA GLY A 201 6.50 -5.34 -15.73
C GLY A 201 7.89 -5.04 -15.17
N ASN A 202 8.08 -3.95 -14.44
CA ASN A 202 9.35 -3.55 -13.84
C ASN A 202 9.48 -4.05 -12.38
N VAL A 203 9.14 -5.31 -12.13
CA VAL A 203 9.18 -5.91 -10.80
C VAL A 203 10.30 -6.93 -10.73
N GLY A 204 11.27 -6.71 -9.84
CA GLY A 204 12.31 -7.69 -9.57
C GLY A 204 11.76 -8.93 -8.87
N VAL A 205 12.36 -10.09 -9.11
CA VAL A 205 11.92 -11.35 -8.48
C VAL A 205 12.00 -11.27 -6.94
N ASP A 206 13.04 -10.61 -6.40
CA ASP A 206 13.18 -10.37 -4.97
C ASP A 206 12.07 -9.45 -4.43
N ASP A 207 11.71 -8.40 -5.17
CA ASP A 207 10.64 -7.47 -4.80
C ASP A 207 9.28 -8.17 -4.80
N PHE A 208 9.02 -9.01 -5.80
CA PHE A 208 7.83 -9.85 -5.86
C PHE A 208 7.77 -10.82 -4.68
N ALA A 209 8.85 -11.53 -4.38
CA ALA A 209 8.90 -12.49 -3.27
C ALA A 209 8.64 -11.79 -1.92
N GLY A 210 9.30 -10.65 -1.67
CA GLY A 210 9.06 -9.87 -0.45
C GLY A 210 7.62 -9.35 -0.35
N ALA A 211 7.02 -8.94 -1.48
CA ALA A 211 5.63 -8.50 -1.51
C ALA A 211 4.64 -9.65 -1.25
N VAL A 212 4.89 -10.85 -1.77
CA VAL A 212 4.08 -12.04 -1.49
C VAL A 212 4.15 -12.39 0.00
N GLU A 213 5.36 -12.43 0.57
CA GLU A 213 5.54 -12.68 2.00
C GLU A 213 4.75 -11.66 2.85
N GLU A 214 4.86 -10.38 2.54
CA GLU A 214 4.10 -9.32 3.22
C GLU A 214 2.59 -9.52 3.06
N VAL A 215 2.10 -9.84 1.86
CA VAL A 215 0.66 -10.09 1.62
C VAL A 215 0.15 -11.24 2.48
N TYR A 216 0.88 -12.34 2.60
CA TYR A 216 0.42 -13.51 3.36
C TYR A 216 0.62 -13.40 4.87
N THR A 217 1.54 -12.54 5.33
CA THR A 217 1.78 -12.30 6.77
C THR A 217 0.92 -11.19 7.35
N SER A 218 0.52 -10.20 6.53
CA SER A 218 -0.27 -9.04 6.96
C SER A 218 -1.77 -9.16 6.71
N THR A 219 -2.23 -10.21 6.04
CA THR A 219 -3.65 -10.47 5.75
C THR A 219 -4.11 -11.84 6.24
N VAL A 220 -5.39 -11.97 6.59
CA VAL A 220 -6.01 -13.27 6.91
C VAL A 220 -6.32 -14.08 5.64
N SER A 221 -6.52 -15.38 5.77
CA SER A 221 -6.79 -16.31 4.65
C SER A 221 -7.98 -15.93 3.77
N GLU A 222 -8.99 -15.34 4.38
CA GLU A 222 -10.24 -14.91 3.77
C GLU A 222 -10.07 -13.63 2.96
N ASP A 223 -9.01 -12.86 3.20
CA ASP A 223 -8.73 -11.67 2.42
C ASP A 223 -8.15 -12.06 1.05
N ARG A 224 -9.04 -12.21 0.08
CA ARG A 224 -8.69 -12.53 -1.31
C ARG A 224 -8.18 -11.34 -2.12
N GLY A 225 -8.10 -10.15 -1.53
CA GLY A 225 -7.84 -8.91 -2.25
C GLY A 225 -6.47 -8.88 -2.94
N LEU A 226 -5.38 -8.85 -2.18
CA LEU A 226 -4.01 -8.92 -2.72
C LEU A 226 -3.55 -10.37 -2.96
N ARG A 227 -4.06 -11.34 -2.20
CA ARG A 227 -3.72 -12.76 -2.37
C ARG A 227 -4.06 -13.25 -3.79
N ASP A 228 -5.22 -12.90 -4.33
CA ASP A 228 -5.57 -13.25 -5.72
C ASP A 228 -4.68 -12.54 -6.75
N VAL A 229 -4.23 -11.32 -6.47
CA VAL A 229 -3.37 -10.54 -7.38
C VAL A 229 -2.02 -11.24 -7.56
N VAL A 230 -1.37 -11.62 -6.45
CA VAL A 230 -0.08 -12.31 -6.52
C VAL A 230 -0.17 -13.73 -7.06
N VAL A 231 -1.28 -14.43 -6.83
CA VAL A 231 -1.53 -15.75 -7.46
C VAL A 231 -1.70 -15.60 -8.97
N LYS A 232 -2.45 -14.59 -9.42
CA LYS A 232 -2.62 -14.30 -10.84
C LYS A 232 -1.31 -13.91 -11.53
N MET A 233 -0.37 -13.30 -10.80
CA MET A 233 0.96 -13.03 -11.34
C MET A 233 1.71 -14.33 -11.71
N ILE A 234 1.61 -15.38 -10.90
CA ILE A 234 2.20 -16.69 -11.22
C ILE A 234 1.57 -17.33 -12.46
N GLU A 235 0.28 -17.08 -12.71
CA GLU A 235 -0.35 -17.53 -13.97
C GLU A 235 0.25 -16.80 -15.18
N GLN A 236 0.56 -15.51 -15.05
CA GLN A 236 1.15 -14.71 -16.12
C GLN A 236 2.62 -15.07 -16.38
N ASP A 237 3.38 -15.37 -15.33
CA ASP A 237 4.77 -15.81 -15.42
C ASP A 237 5.03 -16.98 -14.47
N ILE A 238 4.78 -18.19 -14.99
CA ILE A 238 4.95 -19.43 -14.23
C ILE A 238 6.42 -19.74 -13.92
N LEU A 239 7.37 -19.13 -14.64
CA LEU A 239 8.81 -19.32 -14.41
C LEU A 239 9.27 -18.65 -13.11
N LEU A 240 8.48 -17.73 -12.54
CA LEU A 240 8.72 -17.19 -11.20
C LEU A 240 8.85 -18.30 -10.14
N LEU A 241 8.18 -19.45 -10.35
CA LEU A 241 8.23 -20.60 -9.45
C LEU A 241 9.59 -21.33 -9.44
N ASP A 242 10.44 -21.12 -10.45
CA ASP A 242 11.78 -21.72 -10.49
C ASP A 242 12.79 -20.96 -9.62
N HIS A 243 12.47 -19.70 -9.26
CA HIS A 243 13.35 -18.87 -8.46
C HIS A 243 13.32 -19.28 -6.98
N VAL A 244 14.53 -19.44 -6.40
CA VAL A 244 14.71 -19.91 -5.02
C VAL A 244 13.96 -19.06 -3.99
N VAL A 245 13.92 -17.73 -4.18
CA VAL A 245 13.26 -16.80 -3.26
C VAL A 245 11.74 -16.99 -3.27
N VAL A 246 11.12 -17.17 -4.44
CA VAL A 246 9.68 -17.45 -4.56
C VAL A 246 9.34 -18.81 -3.95
N ARG A 247 10.18 -19.83 -4.18
CA ARG A 247 10.00 -21.16 -3.59
C ARG A 247 10.11 -21.16 -2.07
N GLU A 248 10.95 -20.29 -1.50
CA GLU A 248 11.05 -20.18 -0.05
C GLU A 248 9.80 -19.53 0.55
N VAL A 249 9.28 -18.46 -0.07
CA VAL A 249 8.00 -17.85 0.34
C VAL A 249 6.85 -18.87 0.27
N MET A 250 6.81 -19.71 -0.77
CA MET A 250 5.83 -20.80 -0.89
C MET A 250 5.92 -21.85 0.22
N ARG A 251 7.07 -22.04 0.86
CA ARG A 251 7.24 -23.01 1.96
C ARG A 251 6.77 -22.46 3.30
N VAL A 252 6.93 -21.16 3.51
CA VAL A 252 6.66 -20.51 4.81
C VAL A 252 5.29 -19.85 4.89
N THR A 253 4.54 -19.84 3.79
CA THR A 253 3.20 -19.23 3.69
C THR A 253 2.20 -20.16 3.01
N ASP A 254 0.90 -19.84 3.12
CA ASP A 254 -0.17 -20.54 2.39
C ASP A 254 -0.19 -20.22 0.88
N PHE A 255 0.80 -19.49 0.35
CA PHE A 255 0.84 -19.10 -1.06
C PHE A 255 0.83 -20.30 -2.00
N ALA A 256 1.56 -21.37 -1.66
CA ALA A 256 1.56 -22.60 -2.46
C ALA A 256 0.18 -23.25 -2.56
N LEU A 257 -0.59 -23.22 -1.47
CA LEU A 257 -1.94 -23.75 -1.43
C LEU A 257 -2.86 -22.95 -2.34
N ASP A 258 -2.80 -21.63 -2.29
CA ASP A 258 -3.62 -20.77 -3.13
C ASP A 258 -3.28 -20.90 -4.62
N VAL A 259 -1.99 -20.97 -4.98
CA VAL A 259 -1.56 -21.25 -6.36
C VAL A 259 -2.09 -22.61 -6.84
N LEU A 260 -1.98 -23.67 -6.02
CA LEU A 260 -2.48 -24.99 -6.36
C LEU A 260 -4.00 -24.98 -6.57
N LEU A 261 -4.74 -24.36 -5.65
CA LEU A 261 -6.21 -24.26 -5.74
C LEU A 261 -6.62 -23.50 -7.01
N TYR A 262 -5.98 -22.38 -7.30
CA TYR A 262 -6.24 -21.58 -8.49
C TYR A 262 -5.99 -22.37 -9.79
N MET A 263 -4.82 -23.00 -9.92
CA MET A 263 -4.48 -23.82 -11.09
C MET A 263 -5.44 -25.01 -11.26
N SER A 264 -5.87 -25.62 -10.14
CA SER A 264 -6.84 -26.72 -10.17
C SER A 264 -8.22 -26.30 -10.69
N GLN A 265 -8.64 -25.06 -10.45
CA GLN A 265 -9.91 -24.53 -10.96
C GLN A 265 -9.89 -24.42 -12.48
N GLY A 266 -8.77 -23.98 -13.06
CA GLY A 266 -8.56 -23.97 -14.51
C GLY A 266 -8.69 -25.37 -15.12
N MET A 267 -8.01 -26.36 -14.53
CA MET A 267 -8.08 -27.75 -14.97
C MET A 267 -9.50 -28.34 -14.86
N ARG A 268 -10.21 -28.08 -13.75
CA ARG A 268 -11.61 -28.52 -13.55
C ARG A 268 -12.59 -27.88 -14.52
N SER A 269 -12.31 -26.66 -14.95
CA SER A 269 -13.15 -25.93 -15.92
C SER A 269 -12.98 -26.52 -17.32
N GLN A 270 -11.74 -26.86 -17.70
CA GLN A 270 -11.44 -27.55 -18.95
C GLN A 270 -12.00 -28.98 -18.99
N ALA A 271 -11.95 -29.72 -17.89
CA ALA A 271 -12.53 -31.07 -17.80
C ALA A 271 -14.06 -31.05 -17.98
N ARG A 272 -14.77 -30.14 -17.28
CA ARG A 272 -16.22 -29.97 -17.42
C ARG A 272 -16.66 -29.54 -18.81
N PHE A 273 -15.81 -28.82 -19.55
CA PHE A 273 -16.09 -28.46 -20.95
C PHE A 273 -15.96 -29.67 -21.88
N LYS A 274 -14.99 -30.56 -21.65
CA LYS A 274 -14.82 -31.79 -22.45
C LYS A 274 -15.96 -32.80 -22.24
N ASP A 275 -16.58 -32.82 -21.06
CA ASP A 275 -17.71 -33.70 -20.72
C ASP A 275 -19.09 -33.11 -21.06
N SER A 276 -19.17 -31.93 -21.68
CA SER A 276 -20.43 -31.40 -22.20
C SER A 276 -20.94 -32.27 -23.35
N PRO A 277 -22.18 -32.81 -23.29
CA PRO A 277 -22.73 -33.58 -24.38
C PRO A 277 -22.78 -32.70 -25.64
N GLN A 278 -22.01 -33.05 -26.67
CA GLN A 278 -22.26 -32.53 -28.00
C GLN A 278 -23.73 -32.81 -28.32
N THR A 279 -24.49 -31.77 -28.64
CA THR A 279 -25.88 -31.89 -29.08
C THR A 279 -25.99 -32.98 -30.14
N VAL A 280 -26.57 -34.12 -29.76
CA VAL A 280 -26.85 -35.21 -30.70
C VAL A 280 -27.90 -34.67 -31.67
N SER A 281 -27.46 -34.38 -32.89
CA SER A 281 -28.37 -34.08 -34.01
C SER A 281 -29.17 -35.36 -34.29
N LEU A 282 -30.41 -35.39 -33.81
CA LEU A 282 -31.38 -36.42 -34.18
C LEU A 282 -31.75 -36.18 -35.65
N LYS A 283 -31.05 -36.87 -36.56
CA LYS A 283 -31.56 -37.11 -37.91
C LYS A 283 -32.82 -37.96 -37.78
N VAL A 284 -33.98 -37.31 -37.88
CA VAL A 284 -35.24 -37.98 -38.16
C VAL A 284 -35.12 -38.64 -39.53
N TRP A 285 -35.03 -39.97 -39.56
CA TRP A 285 -35.25 -40.75 -40.77
C TRP A 285 -36.75 -41.00 -40.90
N GLY A 286 -37.27 -40.68 -42.08
CA GLY A 286 -38.68 -40.75 -42.39
C GLY A 286 -39.24 -42.17 -42.47
N SER A 287 -40.55 -42.24 -42.42
CA SER A 287 -41.41 -43.26 -43.03
C SER A 287 -42.63 -42.54 -43.57
#